data_AF-A0A0G1IQG7-F1
#
_entry.id   AF-A0A0G1IQG7-F1
#
_cell.length_a   1.000
_cell.length_b   1.000
_cell.length_c   1.000
_cell.angle_alpha   90.00
_cell.angle_beta   90.00
_cell.angle_gamma   90.00
#
_symmetry.space_group_name_H-M   'P 1'
#
loop_
_entity.id
_entity.type
_entity.pdbx_description
1 polymer ?
#
loop_
_entity_poly.entity_id
_entity_poly.type
_entity_poly.pdbx_seq_one_letter_code
_entity_poly.pdbx_strand_id
1 'polypeptide(L)'
;MPEAAPRTVFEIRPAKDSLVTYENFVHVLASLKNTLKTSLWLRLFGKLDTITLEIASLNQTIFFVVTCPEKIAPLVRSQIAAQYPDAIITHMTDYMESWLTHSFQSIAQLSLAAPYYLPLNTIVGKAPDPMASILGILSKLS
;
A
#
# COMPACT_ATOMS: atom_id res chain seq x y z
N MET A 1 -9.88 14.81 -19.13
CA MET A 1 -8.90 14.21 -18.18
C MET A 1 -8.15 13.15 -18.97
N PRO A 2 -6.80 13.06 -18.90
CA PRO A 2 -6.11 11.96 -19.59
C PRO A 2 -6.65 10.64 -19.04
N GLU A 3 -6.97 9.71 -19.93
CA GLU A 3 -7.44 8.37 -19.59
C GLU A 3 -6.42 7.73 -18.64
N ALA A 4 -6.87 7.37 -17.44
CA ALA A 4 -5.99 6.77 -16.45
C ALA A 4 -5.51 5.42 -16.99
N ALA A 5 -4.20 5.20 -17.00
CA ALA A 5 -3.65 3.92 -17.41
C ALA A 5 -4.29 2.78 -16.59
N PRO A 6 -4.57 1.62 -17.21
CA PRO A 6 -5.23 0.52 -16.51
C PRO A 6 -4.41 0.11 -15.27
N ARG A 7 -5.12 -0.12 -14.17
CA ARG A 7 -4.54 -0.45 -12.87
C ARG A 7 -5.01 -1.82 -12.43
N THR A 8 -4.16 -2.49 -11.67
CA THR A 8 -4.49 -3.74 -11.00
C THR A 8 -4.48 -3.51 -9.50
N VAL A 9 -5.52 -4.02 -8.83
CA VAL A 9 -5.67 -3.97 -7.38
C VAL A 9 -5.47 -5.38 -6.82
N PHE A 10 -4.55 -5.50 -5.87
CA PHE A 10 -4.26 -6.74 -5.16
C PHE A 10 -4.67 -6.63 -3.70
N GLU A 11 -5.41 -7.61 -3.21
CA GLU A 11 -5.54 -7.88 -1.78
C GLU A 11 -4.38 -8.75 -1.31
N ILE A 12 -3.77 -8.39 -0.19
CA ILE A 12 -2.72 -9.14 0.48
C ILE A 12 -3.25 -9.62 1.81
N ARG A 13 -3.27 -10.94 2.01
CA ARG A 13 -3.63 -11.57 3.28
C ARG A 13 -2.41 -12.27 3.87
N PRO A 14 -1.70 -11.65 4.83
CA PRO A 14 -0.62 -12.30 5.55
C PRO A 14 -1.11 -13.56 6.29
N ALA A 15 -0.25 -14.55 6.46
CA ALA A 15 -0.54 -15.71 7.30
C ALA A 15 -0.74 -15.28 8.77
N LYS A 16 -1.72 -15.89 9.47
CA LYS A 16 -2.09 -15.51 10.84
C LYS A 16 -0.97 -15.75 11.86
N ASP A 17 -0.10 -16.71 11.57
CA ASP A 17 1.06 -17.16 12.33
C ASP A 17 2.39 -16.67 11.73
N SER A 18 2.33 -15.71 10.80
CA SER A 18 3.51 -15.14 10.16
C SER A 18 4.45 -14.54 11.20
N LEU A 19 5.69 -15.06 11.25
CA LEU A 19 6.80 -14.49 12.01
C LEU A 19 7.55 -13.40 11.24
N VAL A 20 7.04 -13.03 10.06
CA VAL A 20 7.68 -12.05 9.18
C VAL A 20 7.58 -10.67 9.82
N THR A 21 8.74 -10.04 10.03
CA THR A 21 8.84 -8.72 10.65
C THR A 21 8.69 -7.60 9.62
N TYR A 22 8.63 -6.35 10.09
CA TYR A 22 8.61 -5.18 9.22
C TYR A 22 9.86 -5.05 8.34
N GLU A 23 10.98 -5.69 8.70
CA GLU A 23 12.24 -5.64 7.94
C GLU A 23 12.07 -6.23 6.53
N ASN A 24 11.32 -7.33 6.41
CA ASN A 24 10.94 -7.91 5.13
C ASN A 24 10.14 -6.92 4.28
N PHE A 25 9.26 -6.14 4.89
CA PHE A 25 8.52 -5.10 4.18
C PHE A 25 9.43 -3.97 3.70
N VAL A 26 10.46 -3.60 4.47
CA VAL A 26 11.46 -2.62 4.02
C VAL A 26 12.16 -3.12 2.75
N HIS A 27 12.44 -4.43 2.64
CA HIS A 27 12.98 -5.02 1.42
C HIS A 27 11.97 -5.01 0.25
N VAL A 28 10.67 -5.21 0.51
CA VAL A 28 9.61 -5.01 -0.49
C VAL A 28 9.64 -3.57 -1.01
N LEU A 29 9.63 -2.57 -0.12
CA LEU A 29 9.65 -1.15 -0.49
C LEU A 29 10.90 -0.79 -1.30
N ALA A 30 12.07 -1.29 -0.91
CA ALA A 30 13.32 -1.08 -1.65
C ALA A 30 13.26 -1.67 -3.06
N SER A 31 12.64 -2.85 -3.21
CA SER A 31 12.46 -3.53 -4.50
C SER A 31 11.46 -2.79 -5.40
N LEU A 32 10.34 -2.33 -4.84
CA LEU A 32 9.33 -1.54 -5.55
C LEU A 32 9.88 -0.20 -6.04
N LYS A 33 10.74 0.46 -5.24
CA LYS A 33 11.43 1.69 -5.66
C LYS A 33 12.26 1.49 -6.93
N ASN A 34 12.92 0.33 -7.07
CA ASN A 34 13.69 0.02 -8.26
C ASN A 34 12.80 -0.27 -9.48
N THR A 35 11.62 -0.85 -9.26
CA THR A 35 10.60 -1.09 -10.29
C THR A 35 10.03 0.22 -10.85
N LEU A 36 9.86 1.24 -10.00
CA LEU A 36 9.30 2.55 -10.36
C LEU A 36 10.30 3.51 -10.99
N LYS A 37 11.45 3.04 -11.49
CA LYS A 37 12.44 3.89 -12.15
C LYS A 37 11.88 4.49 -13.44
N THR A 38 11.34 5.69 -13.32
CA THR A 38 10.86 6.47 -14.46
C THR A 38 12.01 7.23 -15.13
N SER A 39 12.12 7.12 -16.46
CA SER A 39 13.03 7.94 -17.26
C SER A 39 12.78 9.43 -17.00
N LEU A 40 13.85 10.24 -16.89
CA LEU A 40 13.76 11.68 -16.65
C LEU A 40 12.80 12.38 -17.63
N TRP A 41 12.75 11.90 -18.88
CA TRP A 41 11.83 12.38 -19.91
C TRP A 41 10.35 12.13 -19.56
N LEU A 42 9.99 10.95 -19.06
CA LEU A 42 8.62 10.66 -18.62
C LEU A 42 8.19 11.56 -17.45
N ARG A 43 9.14 11.93 -16.56
CA ARG A 43 8.86 12.85 -15.45
C ARG A 43 8.53 14.25 -15.95
N LEU A 44 9.25 14.74 -16.98
CA LEU A 44 8.97 16.03 -17.65
C LEU A 44 7.60 16.05 -18.35
N PHE A 45 7.14 14.92 -18.87
CA PHE A 45 5.80 14.78 -19.47
C PHE A 45 4.70 14.40 -18.48
N GLY A 46 4.97 14.44 -17.16
CA GLY A 46 3.96 14.22 -16.12
C GLY A 46 3.43 12.79 -16.01
N LYS A 47 4.07 11.80 -16.65
CA LYS A 47 3.67 10.38 -16.57
C LYS A 47 4.51 9.66 -15.53
N LEU A 48 3.98 9.59 -14.30
CA LEU A 48 4.59 8.85 -13.20
C LEU A 48 3.75 7.60 -12.89
N ASP A 49 4.35 6.43 -13.10
CA ASP A 49 3.79 5.20 -12.54
C ASP A 49 3.79 5.31 -11.02
N THR A 50 2.63 5.04 -10.41
CA THR A 50 2.45 5.17 -8.97
C THR A 50 1.91 3.86 -8.42
N ILE A 51 2.55 3.37 -7.37
CA ILE A 51 2.09 2.25 -6.55
C ILE A 51 1.51 2.84 -5.28
N THR A 52 0.30 2.42 -4.92
CA THR A 52 -0.34 2.80 -3.66
C THR A 52 -0.38 1.60 -2.74
N LEU A 53 -0.08 1.83 -1.45
CA LEU A 53 -0.19 0.86 -0.38
C LEU A 53 -1.28 1.35 0.55
N GLU A 54 -2.33 0.55 0.72
CA GLU A 54 -3.59 0.98 1.31
C GLU A 54 -4.01 0.01 2.42
N ILE A 55 -4.64 0.56 3.45
CA ILE A 55 -5.33 -0.20 4.48
C ILE A 55 -6.79 0.24 4.42
N ALA A 56 -7.68 -0.66 4.02
CA ALA A 56 -9.11 -0.39 3.89
C ALA A 56 -9.87 -1.13 4.99
N SER A 57 -10.84 -0.47 5.60
CA SER A 57 -11.82 -1.12 6.49
C SER A 57 -13.15 -1.22 5.74
N LEU A 58 -13.52 -2.43 5.32
CA LEU A 58 -14.75 -2.68 4.57
C LEU A 58 -15.55 -3.74 5.33
N ASN A 59 -16.81 -3.42 5.68
CA ASN A 59 -17.70 -4.35 6.41
C ASN A 59 -17.02 -4.99 7.63
N GLN A 60 -16.40 -4.17 8.49
CA GLN A 60 -15.72 -4.57 9.72
C GLN A 60 -14.51 -5.49 9.51
N THR A 61 -14.00 -5.56 8.28
CA THR A 61 -12.81 -6.34 7.93
C THR A 61 -11.73 -5.40 7.41
N ILE A 62 -10.50 -5.58 7.91
CA ILE A 62 -9.33 -4.85 7.45
C ILE A 62 -8.71 -5.59 6.26
N PHE A 63 -8.51 -4.86 5.16
CA PHE A 63 -7.86 -5.31 3.95
C PHE A 63 -6.55 -4.55 3.75
N PHE A 64 -5.48 -5.27 3.45
CA PHE A 64 -4.23 -4.67 2.97
C PHE A 64 -4.23 -4.73 1.45
N VAL A 65 -4.18 -3.57 0.82
CA VAL A 65 -4.39 -3.44 -0.63
C VAL A 65 -3.18 -2.79 -1.28
N VAL A 66 -2.81 -3.30 -2.45
CA VAL A 66 -1.76 -2.72 -3.29
C VAL A 66 -2.32 -2.46 -4.67
N THR A 67 -2.29 -1.19 -5.06
CA THR A 67 -2.76 -0.73 -6.37
C THR A 67 -1.56 -0.31 -7.21
N CYS A 68 -1.43 -0.86 -8.42
CA CYS A 68 -0.30 -0.58 -9.30
C CYS A 68 -0.72 -0.58 -10.78
N PRO A 69 0.07 0.02 -11.70
CA PRO A 69 -0.17 -0.09 -13.14
C PRO A 69 -0.11 -1.55 -13.60
N GLU A 70 -1.04 -1.94 -14.46
CA GLU A 70 -1.20 -3.34 -14.91
C GLU A 70 0.10 -3.92 -15.49
N LYS A 71 0.86 -3.11 -16.24
CA LYS A 71 2.16 -3.49 -16.83
C LYS A 71 3.21 -3.98 -15.82
N ILE A 72 3.15 -3.54 -14.56
CA ILE A 72 4.09 -3.96 -13.50
C ILE A 72 3.45 -4.87 -12.46
N ALA A 73 2.16 -5.20 -12.59
CA ALA A 73 1.44 -6.02 -11.64
C ALA A 73 2.09 -7.39 -11.38
N PRO A 74 2.61 -8.13 -12.39
CA PRO A 74 3.30 -9.40 -12.15
C PRO A 74 4.59 -9.24 -11.31
N LEU A 75 5.30 -8.12 -11.50
CA LEU A 75 6.54 -7.81 -10.78
C LEU A 75 6.26 -7.39 -9.34
N VAL A 76 5.23 -6.58 -9.10
CA VAL A 76 4.79 -6.22 -7.74
C VAL A 76 4.38 -7.49 -6.99
N ARG A 77 3.57 -8.35 -7.61
CA ARG A 77 3.14 -9.64 -7.02
C ARG A 77 4.34 -10.52 -6.66
N SER A 78 5.32 -10.67 -7.56
CA SER A 78 6.49 -11.52 -7.30
C SER A 78 7.40 -10.96 -6.20
N GLN A 79 7.57 -9.64 -6.13
CA GLN A 79 8.37 -9.00 -5.06
C GLN A 79 7.75 -9.19 -3.68
N ILE A 80 6.41 -9.12 -3.59
CA ILE A 80 5.69 -9.35 -2.33
C ILE A 80 5.75 -10.83 -1.96
N ALA A 81 5.45 -11.73 -2.90
CA ALA A 81 5.50 -13.18 -2.67
C ALA A 81 6.90 -13.67 -2.25
N ALA A 82 7.97 -13.04 -2.74
CA ALA A 82 9.34 -13.38 -2.37
C ALA A 82 9.65 -13.09 -0.88
N GLN A 83 9.05 -12.05 -0.32
CA GLN A 83 9.27 -11.64 1.08
C GLN A 83 8.21 -12.20 2.04
N TYR A 84 7.05 -12.57 1.50
CA TYR A 84 5.90 -13.11 2.21
C TYR A 84 5.38 -14.37 1.49
N PRO A 85 6.11 -15.51 1.56
CA PRO A 85 5.76 -16.72 0.81
C PRO A 85 4.42 -17.32 1.25
N ASP A 86 4.05 -17.16 2.51
CA ASP A 86 2.81 -17.69 3.07
C ASP A 86 1.61 -16.72 2.92
N ALA A 87 1.83 -15.53 2.34
CA ALA A 87 0.76 -14.58 2.11
C ALA A 87 -0.07 -14.95 0.88
N ILE A 88 -1.39 -14.85 1.02
CA ILE A 88 -2.31 -15.03 -0.10
C ILE A 88 -2.46 -13.69 -0.81
N ILE A 89 -2.08 -13.63 -2.08
CA ILE A 89 -2.20 -12.45 -2.94
C ILE A 89 -3.31 -12.70 -3.96
N THR A 90 -4.42 -11.97 -3.87
CA THR A 90 -5.61 -12.13 -4.71
C THR A 90 -5.91 -10.86 -5.50
N HIS A 91 -6.48 -10.99 -6.70
CA HIS A 91 -7.05 -9.83 -7.39
C HIS A 91 -8.29 -9.37 -6.63
N MET A 92 -8.42 -8.07 -6.48
CA MET A 92 -9.56 -7.44 -5.81
C MET A 92 -10.22 -6.46 -6.78
N THR A 93 -11.55 -6.36 -6.73
CA THR A 93 -12.26 -5.27 -7.42
C THR A 93 -11.96 -3.94 -6.73
N ASP A 94 -11.86 -2.85 -7.49
CA ASP A 94 -11.60 -1.53 -6.91
C ASP A 94 -12.75 -1.14 -5.95
N TYR A 95 -12.43 -1.08 -4.66
CA TYR A 95 -13.41 -0.74 -3.62
C TYR A 95 -13.73 0.76 -3.61
N MET A 96 -12.90 1.61 -4.21
CA MET A 96 -13.14 3.05 -4.27
C MET A 96 -14.39 3.39 -5.07
N GLU A 97 -14.76 2.59 -6.08
CA GLU A 97 -16.00 2.78 -6.84
C GLU A 97 -17.22 2.79 -5.92
N SER A 98 -17.29 1.82 -4.99
CA SER A 98 -18.36 1.76 -4.00
C SER A 98 -18.31 2.93 -3.02
N TRP A 99 -17.11 3.33 -2.58
CA TRP A 99 -16.94 4.46 -1.66
C TRP A 99 -17.39 5.79 -2.27
N LEU A 100 -17.09 6.02 -3.55
CA LEU A 100 -17.47 7.23 -4.29
C LEU A 100 -18.99 7.40 -4.44
N THR A 101 -19.77 6.31 -4.36
CA THR A 101 -21.24 6.40 -4.44
C THR A 101 -21.92 6.86 -3.16
N HIS A 102 -21.20 6.95 -2.03
CA HIS A 102 -21.78 7.41 -0.77
C HIS A 102 -22.12 8.91 -0.82
N SER A 103 -23.12 9.34 -0.04
CA SER A 103 -23.57 10.74 -0.03
C SER A 103 -22.64 11.68 0.75
N PHE A 104 -21.85 11.14 1.67
CA PHE A 104 -20.91 11.91 2.50
C PHE A 104 -19.53 11.27 2.46
N GLN A 105 -18.54 12.03 2.00
CA GLN A 105 -17.14 11.66 2.00
C GLN A 105 -16.34 12.67 2.84
N SER A 106 -15.43 12.15 3.66
CA SER A 106 -14.43 12.97 4.35
C SER A 106 -13.05 12.44 4.01
N ILE A 107 -12.13 13.35 3.71
CA ILE A 107 -10.74 13.03 3.36
C ILE A 107 -9.85 13.85 4.28
N ALA A 108 -8.88 13.18 4.89
CA ALA A 108 -7.83 13.82 5.67
C ALA A 108 -6.47 13.33 5.17
N GLN A 109 -5.47 14.22 5.23
CA GLN A 109 -4.10 13.90 4.88
C GLN A 109 -3.21 14.11 6.09
N LEU A 110 -2.34 13.14 6.36
CA LEU A 110 -1.27 13.30 7.33
C LEU A 110 -0.04 13.90 6.65
N SER A 111 0.57 14.90 7.28
CA SER A 111 1.82 15.52 6.85
C SER A 111 2.89 15.37 7.94
N LEU A 112 4.16 15.43 7.53
CA LEU A 112 5.26 15.39 8.47
C LEU A 112 5.27 16.67 9.32
N ALA A 113 5.39 16.51 10.63
CA ALA A 113 5.56 17.65 11.55
C ALA A 113 6.90 18.37 11.35
N ALA A 114 7.90 17.70 10.77
CA ALA A 114 9.25 18.22 10.55
C ALA A 114 9.67 18.10 9.07
N PRO A 115 10.71 18.85 8.64
CA PRO A 115 11.18 18.82 7.25
C PRO A 115 11.65 17.43 6.78
N TYR A 116 11.46 17.17 5.48
CA TYR A 116 11.72 15.87 4.84
C TYR A 116 13.19 15.40 4.83
N TYR A 117 14.15 16.29 5.11
CA TYR A 117 15.57 15.94 5.15
C TYR A 117 15.98 15.23 6.45
N LEU A 118 15.09 15.21 7.44
CA LEU A 118 15.30 14.45 8.67
C LEU A 118 14.98 12.97 8.46
N PRO A 119 15.63 12.05 9.19
CA PRO A 119 15.37 10.63 9.06
C PRO A 119 13.91 10.31 9.40
N LEU A 120 13.24 9.60 8.50
CA LEU A 120 11.90 9.04 8.74
C LEU A 120 11.94 7.74 9.54
N ASN A 121 13.14 7.14 9.72
CA ASN A 121 13.28 5.94 10.52
C ASN A 121 13.18 6.29 12.00
N THR A 122 11.95 6.22 12.53
CA THR A 122 11.63 6.37 13.95
C THR A 122 11.55 5.04 14.68
N ILE A 123 11.95 3.94 14.03
CA ILE A 123 11.85 2.60 14.61
C ILE A 123 12.97 2.44 15.64
N VAL A 124 12.63 2.65 16.91
CA VAL A 124 13.52 2.44 18.04
C VAL A 124 13.27 1.05 18.62
N GLY A 125 14.11 0.08 18.21
CA GLY A 125 14.06 -1.29 18.72
C GLY A 125 12.83 -2.11 18.27
N LYS A 126 12.64 -3.29 18.88
CA LYS A 126 11.47 -4.17 18.66
C LYS A 126 10.32 -3.76 19.59
N ALA A 127 9.66 -2.65 19.28
CA ALA A 127 8.41 -2.30 19.95
C ALA A 127 7.26 -3.25 19.52
N PRO A 128 6.23 -3.46 20.36
CA PRO A 128 4.97 -4.08 19.92
C PRO A 128 4.37 -3.30 18.73
N ASP A 129 3.61 -3.99 17.88
CA ASP A 129 3.11 -3.46 16.60
C ASP A 129 2.54 -2.03 16.76
N PRO A 130 3.20 -1.00 16.18
CA PRO A 130 2.79 0.39 16.34
C PRO A 130 1.44 0.69 15.69
N MET A 131 0.97 -0.18 14.78
CA MET A 131 -0.31 -0.02 14.09
C MET A 131 -1.47 -0.67 14.85
N ALA A 132 -1.21 -1.55 15.83
CA ALA A 132 -2.26 -2.34 16.50
C ALA A 132 -3.38 -1.48 17.11
N SER A 133 -3.03 -0.36 17.75
CA SER A 133 -4.03 0.56 18.32
C SER A 133 -4.90 1.22 17.25
N ILE A 134 -4.31 1.60 16.11
CA ILE A 134 -5.02 2.29 15.03
C ILE A 134 -5.93 1.28 14.31
N LEU A 135 -5.42 0.10 13.99
CA LEU A 135 -6.20 -0.99 13.38
C LEU A 135 -7.37 -1.42 14.27
N GLY A 136 -7.15 -1.49 15.59
CA GLY A 136 -8.19 -1.77 16.57
C GLY A 136 -9.31 -0.74 16.56
N ILE A 137 -9.00 0.55 16.40
CA ILE A 137 -10.01 1.61 16.26
C ILE A 137 -10.75 1.48 14.92
N LEU A 138 -10.03 1.31 13.82
CA LEU A 138 -10.62 1.18 12.48
C LEU A 138 -11.62 0.01 12.39
N SER A 139 -11.30 -1.13 13.02
CA SER A 139 -12.20 -2.30 13.05
C SER A 139 -13.56 -2.02 13.71
N LYS A 140 -13.64 -1.02 14.60
CA LYS A 140 -14.87 -0.65 15.34
C LYS A 140 -15.67 0.46 14.66
N LEU A 141 -15.06 1.21 13.75
CA LEU A 141 -15.67 2.38 13.09
C LEU A 141 -16.38 2.02 11.78
N SER A 142 -16.40 0.74 11.40
CA SER A 142 -17.03 0.23 10.18
C SER A 142 -18.44 -0.29 10.37
#